data_AF-A0A2G6TMC1-F1
#
_entry.id   AF-A0A2G6TMC1-F1
#
_cell.length_a   1.000
_cell.length_b   1.000
_cell.length_c   1.000
_cell.angle_alpha   90.00
_cell.angle_beta   90.00
_cell.angle_gamma   90.00
#
_symmetry.space_group_name_H-M   'P 1'
#
loop_
_entity.id
_entity.type
_entity.pdbx_description
1 polymer ?
#
loop_
_entity_poly.entity_id
_entity_poly.type
_entity_poly.pdbx_seq_one_letter_code
_entity_poly.pdbx_strand_id
1 'polypeptide(L)'
;MKIKRYFTFVFTSIFLSVNAQKSNSVKIDSLFVEFKKSSFYGNIYPAKKELENYQKAIIPELILLLKDTAFSKLTGTTDLIYPGTTKFYGHGQYLPYNIDWIAIRSGWLLENLTFQDFGYKNLDVTDEKLMKLSKENYNNYIKNGNYELDWKNKTIEERTAQYRKNLSLNVKKWWKENGKKWNRISAIKEALESNNENRVSDVFQYLRYGESKCDNLTVEIYKNEIKPIILALKTANKLPEIQEQIELILVESVNSKILDLSKVQ
;
A
#
# COMPACT_ATOMS: atom_id res chain seq x y z
N MET A 1 -52.12 -5.49 -18.97
CA MET A 1 -51.53 -4.15 -18.77
C MET A 1 -50.52 -4.14 -17.59
N LYS A 2 -49.44 -4.94 -17.64
CA LYS A 2 -48.46 -5.11 -16.52
C LYS A 2 -47.00 -4.75 -16.86
N ILE A 3 -46.71 -4.30 -18.08
CA ILE A 3 -45.34 -4.05 -18.57
C ILE A 3 -44.84 -2.64 -18.22
N LYS A 4 -45.73 -1.66 -17.96
CA LYS A 4 -45.35 -0.26 -17.72
C LYS A 4 -44.76 0.04 -16.32
N ARG A 5 -44.85 -0.86 -15.34
CA ARG A 5 -44.34 -0.62 -13.97
C ARG A 5 -42.87 -1.04 -13.74
N TYR A 6 -42.30 -1.89 -14.59
CA TYR A 6 -40.89 -2.31 -14.46
C TYR A 6 -39.90 -1.27 -14.98
N PHE A 7 -40.28 -0.46 -15.97
CA PHE A 7 -39.39 0.56 -16.55
C PHE A 7 -39.07 1.71 -15.60
N THR A 8 -40.00 2.11 -14.73
CA THR A 8 -39.78 3.21 -13.77
C THR A 8 -38.81 2.81 -12.65
N PHE A 9 -38.81 1.54 -12.23
CA PHE A 9 -37.92 1.03 -11.17
C PHE A 9 -36.47 0.88 -11.62
N VAL A 10 -36.23 0.56 -12.90
CA VAL A 10 -34.89 0.46 -13.49
C VAL A 10 -34.26 1.84 -13.68
N PHE A 11 -35.04 2.86 -14.06
CA PHE A 11 -34.51 4.22 -14.19
C PHE A 11 -34.16 4.88 -12.84
N THR A 12 -34.97 4.71 -11.80
CA THR A 12 -34.67 5.28 -10.47
C THR A 12 -33.42 4.66 -9.82
N SER A 13 -33.15 3.38 -10.07
CA SER A 13 -31.95 2.69 -9.56
C SER A 13 -30.66 3.10 -10.29
N ILE A 14 -30.75 3.46 -11.58
CA ILE A 14 -29.62 4.03 -12.34
C ILE A 14 -29.25 5.44 -11.81
N PHE A 15 -30.23 6.30 -11.53
CA PHE A 15 -29.93 7.65 -11.01
C PHE A 15 -29.35 7.66 -9.59
N LEU A 16 -29.78 6.75 -8.71
CA LEU A 16 -29.24 6.65 -7.35
C LEU A 16 -27.80 6.12 -7.34
N SER A 17 -27.45 5.18 -8.22
CA SER A 17 -26.10 4.63 -8.32
C SER A 17 -25.08 5.64 -8.87
N VAL A 18 -25.48 6.47 -9.83
CA VAL A 18 -24.62 7.55 -10.38
C VAL A 18 -24.34 8.63 -9.32
N ASN A 19 -25.33 9.04 -8.54
CA ASN A 19 -25.14 10.04 -7.49
C ASN A 19 -24.25 9.53 -6.34
N ALA A 20 -24.38 8.25 -5.95
CA ALA A 20 -23.51 7.65 -4.94
C ALA A 20 -22.05 7.54 -5.41
N GLN A 21 -21.82 7.17 -6.68
CA GLN A 21 -20.47 7.14 -7.27
C GLN A 21 -19.83 8.53 -7.30
N LYS A 22 -20.57 9.57 -7.69
CA LYS A 22 -20.08 10.95 -7.72
C LYS A 22 -19.76 11.49 -6.32
N SER A 23 -20.57 11.17 -5.31
CA SER A 23 -20.27 11.58 -3.92
C SER A 23 -19.01 10.90 -3.38
N ASN A 24 -18.79 9.63 -3.71
CA ASN A 24 -17.60 8.90 -3.29
C ASN A 24 -16.33 9.42 -3.97
N SER A 25 -16.38 9.77 -5.26
CA SER A 25 -15.22 10.35 -5.95
C SER A 25 -14.82 11.70 -5.34
N VAL A 26 -15.79 12.57 -5.04
CA VAL A 26 -15.52 13.87 -4.38
C VAL A 26 -14.84 13.69 -3.02
N LYS A 27 -15.29 12.71 -2.23
CA LYS A 27 -14.66 12.40 -0.94
C LYS A 27 -13.23 11.87 -1.11
N ILE A 28 -13.00 10.95 -2.04
CA ILE A 28 -11.65 10.43 -2.35
C ILE A 28 -10.71 11.56 -2.78
N ASP A 29 -11.16 12.44 -3.67
CA ASP A 29 -10.37 13.58 -4.14
C ASP A 29 -9.95 14.50 -2.98
N SER A 30 -10.90 14.81 -2.09
CA SER A 30 -10.62 15.58 -0.88
C SER A 30 -9.59 14.90 0.02
N LEU A 31 -9.65 13.58 0.18
CA LEU A 31 -8.68 12.84 0.97
C LEU A 31 -7.29 12.88 0.34
N PHE A 32 -7.17 12.80 -0.98
CA PHE A 32 -5.87 12.97 -1.66
C PHE A 32 -5.31 14.38 -1.52
N VAL A 33 -6.16 15.42 -1.42
CA VAL A 33 -5.71 16.78 -1.10
C VAL A 33 -5.13 16.82 0.30
N GLU A 34 -5.83 16.28 1.31
CA GLU A 34 -5.32 16.19 2.68
C GLU A 34 -4.04 15.36 2.78
N PHE A 35 -3.98 14.25 2.06
CA PHE A 35 -2.82 13.34 2.01
C PHE A 35 -1.57 14.00 1.44
N LYS A 36 -1.70 15.10 0.68
CA LYS A 36 -0.59 15.89 0.13
C LYS A 36 -0.13 17.04 1.02
N LYS A 37 -0.84 17.38 2.10
CA LYS A 37 -0.45 18.44 3.03
C LYS A 37 0.81 18.08 3.83
N SER A 38 1.25 18.98 4.71
CA SER A 38 2.48 18.83 5.51
C SER A 38 2.25 18.31 6.93
N SER A 39 1.07 18.46 7.54
CA SER A 39 0.84 17.98 8.92
C SER A 39 0.64 16.46 8.94
N PHE A 40 1.54 15.74 9.59
CA PHE A 40 1.49 14.28 9.64
C PHE A 40 0.27 13.79 10.41
N TYR A 41 0.19 14.10 11.71
CA TYR A 41 -0.94 13.67 12.54
C TYR A 41 -2.24 14.45 12.26
N GLY A 42 -2.16 15.68 11.74
CA GLY A 42 -3.34 16.50 11.47
C GLY A 42 -4.03 16.21 10.13
N ASN A 43 -3.28 15.85 9.08
CA ASN A 43 -3.84 15.68 7.74
C ASN A 43 -3.46 14.33 7.12
N ILE A 44 -2.16 14.02 7.02
CA ILE A 44 -1.67 12.88 6.24
C ILE A 44 -2.15 11.55 6.81
N TYR A 45 -1.92 11.30 8.11
CA TYR A 45 -2.25 10.03 8.74
C TYR A 45 -3.76 9.76 8.77
N PRO A 46 -4.63 10.73 9.16
CA PRO A 46 -6.08 10.57 9.01
C PRO A 46 -6.53 10.31 7.57
N ALA A 47 -5.98 11.05 6.61
CA ALA A 47 -6.31 10.86 5.19
C ALA A 47 -5.87 9.48 4.69
N LYS A 48 -4.67 9.01 5.06
CA LYS A 48 -4.19 7.66 4.77
C LYS A 48 -5.16 6.60 5.28
N LYS A 49 -5.49 6.67 6.57
CA LYS A 49 -6.37 5.71 7.23
C LYS A 49 -7.72 5.61 6.51
N GLU A 50 -8.29 6.75 6.14
CA GLU A 50 -9.57 6.77 5.43
C GLU A 50 -9.44 6.31 3.97
N LEU A 51 -8.37 6.69 3.25
CA LEU A 51 -8.09 6.21 1.90
C LEU A 51 -7.98 4.68 1.85
N GLU A 52 -7.32 4.05 2.84
CA GLU A 52 -7.19 2.58 2.91
C GLU A 52 -8.53 1.85 2.92
N ASN A 53 -9.58 2.46 3.49
CA ASN A 53 -10.93 1.87 3.51
C ASN A 53 -11.56 1.71 2.11
N TYR A 54 -11.06 2.44 1.11
CA TYR A 54 -11.49 2.30 -0.28
C TYR A 54 -10.77 1.18 -1.04
N GLN A 55 -9.73 0.58 -0.45
CA GLN A 55 -9.03 -0.61 -0.96
C GLN A 55 -8.71 -0.53 -2.45
N LYS A 56 -9.28 -1.44 -3.26
CA LYS A 56 -8.99 -1.55 -4.69
C LYS A 56 -9.21 -0.25 -5.46
N ALA A 57 -10.18 0.55 -5.01
CA ALA A 57 -10.66 1.73 -5.72
C ALA A 57 -9.66 2.89 -5.74
N ILE A 58 -8.71 2.95 -4.79
CA ILE A 58 -7.70 4.04 -4.72
C ILE A 58 -6.36 3.67 -5.36
N ILE A 59 -6.15 2.40 -5.72
CA ILE A 59 -4.86 1.93 -6.24
C ILE A 59 -4.46 2.67 -7.55
N PRO A 60 -5.36 2.83 -8.55
CA PRO A 60 -5.01 3.58 -9.77
C PRO A 60 -4.56 5.02 -9.48
N GLU A 61 -5.20 5.70 -8.55
CA GLU A 61 -4.99 7.09 -8.17
C GLU A 61 -3.66 7.24 -7.42
N LEU A 62 -3.35 6.29 -6.54
CA LEU A 62 -2.03 6.20 -5.91
C LEU A 62 -0.92 5.98 -6.94
N ILE A 63 -1.15 5.11 -7.94
CA ILE A 63 -0.20 4.89 -9.04
C ILE A 63 0.03 6.16 -9.86
N LEU A 64 -1.00 6.99 -10.06
CA LEU A 64 -0.84 8.30 -10.68
C LEU A 64 0.02 9.23 -9.81
N LEU A 65 -0.20 9.21 -8.49
CA LEU A 65 0.52 10.03 -7.52
C LEU A 65 2.00 9.66 -7.37
N LEU A 66 2.41 8.45 -7.76
CA LEU A 66 3.83 8.05 -7.81
C LEU A 66 4.69 8.92 -8.76
N LYS A 67 4.06 9.67 -9.66
CA LYS A 67 4.75 10.61 -10.55
C LYS A 67 4.93 12.00 -9.95
N ASP A 68 4.31 12.27 -8.81
CA ASP A 68 4.36 13.57 -8.16
C ASP A 68 5.70 13.73 -7.42
N THR A 69 6.59 14.50 -8.03
CA THR A 69 7.93 14.77 -7.50
C THR A 69 7.95 15.92 -6.49
N ALA A 70 6.79 16.43 -6.05
CA ALA A 70 6.75 17.49 -5.06
C ALA A 70 7.37 17.03 -3.72
N PHE A 71 8.13 17.94 -3.11
CA PHE A 71 8.65 17.83 -1.76
C PHE A 71 7.80 18.69 -0.83
N SER A 72 7.26 18.08 0.22
CA SER A 72 6.49 18.76 1.26
C SER A 72 7.01 18.28 2.62
N LYS A 73 7.90 19.07 3.22
CA LYS A 73 8.47 18.78 4.53
C LYS A 73 7.36 18.55 5.57
N LEU A 74 7.43 17.44 6.27
CA LEU A 74 6.45 17.13 7.30
C LEU A 74 6.58 18.04 8.52
N THR A 75 5.40 18.36 9.08
CA THR A 75 5.22 19.05 10.35
C THR A 75 4.37 18.17 11.28
N GLY A 76 4.41 18.45 12.58
CA GLY A 76 3.69 17.62 13.56
C GLY A 76 4.21 16.18 13.60
N THR A 77 5.53 16.00 13.60
CA THR A 77 6.20 14.68 13.56
C THR A 77 6.85 14.32 14.91
N THR A 78 6.36 14.87 16.02
CA THR A 78 7.00 14.73 17.36
C THR A 78 7.16 13.29 17.79
N ASP A 79 6.25 12.43 17.39
CA ASP A 79 6.23 10.99 17.72
C ASP A 79 6.48 10.11 16.48
N LEU A 80 7.13 10.66 15.44
CA LEU A 80 7.41 9.94 14.19
C LEU A 80 8.92 9.87 13.95
N ILE A 81 9.43 8.65 13.79
CA ILE A 81 10.82 8.33 13.49
C ILE A 81 10.87 7.87 12.02
N TYR A 82 11.30 8.75 11.13
CA TYR A 82 11.41 8.50 9.70
C TYR A 82 12.67 9.16 9.13
N PRO A 83 13.07 8.88 7.88
CA PRO A 83 14.28 9.44 7.27
C PRO A 83 14.41 10.98 7.31
N GLY A 84 13.29 11.71 7.40
CA GLY A 84 13.28 13.17 7.53
C GLY A 84 13.26 13.68 8.98
N THR A 85 13.28 12.80 9.99
CA THR A 85 13.29 13.18 11.41
C THR A 85 14.59 13.88 11.77
N THR A 86 14.49 15.07 12.37
CA THR A 86 15.64 15.87 12.82
C THR A 86 15.85 15.82 14.33
N LYS A 87 14.88 15.30 15.10
CA LYS A 87 14.93 15.18 16.56
C LYS A 87 14.27 13.87 16.99
N PHE A 88 14.92 13.12 17.87
CA PHE A 88 14.40 11.89 18.45
C PHE A 88 14.18 12.08 19.96
N TYR A 89 12.97 11.78 20.43
CA TYR A 89 12.54 12.02 21.81
C TYR A 89 12.55 10.74 22.68
N GLY A 90 13.16 9.65 22.20
CA GLY A 90 13.25 8.38 22.93
C GLY A 90 12.09 7.41 22.67
N HIS A 91 11.06 7.84 21.94
CA HIS A 91 9.91 7.03 21.55
C HIS A 91 9.34 7.50 20.20
N GLY A 92 8.45 6.70 19.62
CA GLY A 92 7.63 7.07 18.47
C GLY A 92 7.44 5.97 17.44
N GLN A 93 6.51 6.23 16.52
CA GLN A 93 6.23 5.36 15.39
C GLN A 93 7.42 5.35 14.43
N TYR A 94 8.01 4.19 14.20
CA TYR A 94 9.00 4.03 13.14
C TYR A 94 8.32 3.91 11.77
N LEU A 95 8.77 4.72 10.82
CA LEU A 95 8.29 4.71 9.45
C LEU A 95 9.49 4.78 8.49
N PRO A 96 9.91 3.65 7.88
CA PRO A 96 11.09 3.59 7.03
C PRO A 96 10.84 4.16 5.63
N TYR A 97 10.15 5.30 5.50
CA TYR A 97 9.80 5.89 4.21
C TYR A 97 10.10 7.39 4.25
N ASN A 98 10.79 7.90 3.22
CA ASN A 98 11.01 9.34 3.09
C ASN A 98 9.75 10.06 2.57
N ILE A 99 8.71 10.10 3.40
CA ILE A 99 7.37 10.60 3.07
C ILE A 99 7.26 12.13 3.01
N ASP A 100 8.38 12.85 3.12
CA ASP A 100 8.47 14.25 2.69
C ASP A 100 8.24 14.37 1.16
N TRP A 101 8.54 13.32 0.40
CA TRP A 101 8.25 13.25 -1.04
C TRP A 101 6.87 12.64 -1.29
N ILE A 102 6.03 13.33 -2.06
CA ILE A 102 4.65 12.89 -2.33
C ILE A 102 4.60 11.53 -3.02
N ALA A 103 5.47 11.28 -4.01
CA ALA A 103 5.60 9.97 -4.64
C ALA A 103 5.91 8.83 -3.65
N ILE A 104 6.82 9.06 -2.68
CA ILE A 104 7.18 8.03 -1.68
C ILE A 104 6.02 7.83 -0.69
N ARG A 105 5.31 8.90 -0.32
CA ARG A 105 4.11 8.81 0.52
C ARG A 105 3.02 7.96 -0.15
N SER A 106 2.84 8.10 -1.46
CA SER A 106 1.95 7.24 -2.23
C SER A 106 2.44 5.79 -2.27
N GLY A 107 3.74 5.57 -2.48
CA GLY A 107 4.38 4.26 -2.42
C GLY A 107 4.17 3.55 -1.07
N TRP A 108 4.33 4.28 0.04
CA TRP A 108 4.06 3.77 1.39
C TRP A 108 2.63 3.24 1.54
N LEU A 109 1.63 4.02 1.12
CA LEU A 109 0.24 3.58 1.19
C LEU A 109 -0.04 2.41 0.23
N LEU A 110 0.54 2.42 -0.97
CA LEU A 110 0.43 1.29 -1.90
C LEU A 110 0.96 -0.01 -1.29
N GLU A 111 2.17 0.00 -0.73
CA GLU A 111 2.78 -1.19 -0.13
C GLU A 111 1.99 -1.68 1.09
N ASN A 112 1.50 -0.77 1.95
CA ASN A 112 0.62 -1.12 3.08
C ASN A 112 -0.73 -1.72 2.63
N LEU A 113 -1.24 -1.31 1.48
CA LEU A 113 -2.51 -1.79 0.97
C LEU A 113 -2.39 -3.14 0.26
N THR A 114 -1.33 -3.29 -0.55
CA THR A 114 -1.13 -4.46 -1.41
C THR A 114 -0.24 -5.53 -0.80
N PHE A 115 0.43 -5.25 0.32
CA PHE A 115 1.44 -6.11 0.94
C PHE A 115 2.54 -6.53 -0.05
N GLN A 116 2.80 -5.69 -1.05
CA GLN A 116 3.91 -5.84 -1.97
C GLN A 116 5.07 -4.99 -1.49
N ASP A 117 6.28 -5.46 -1.74
CA ASP A 117 7.49 -4.67 -1.57
C ASP A 117 7.85 -4.07 -2.95
N PHE A 118 7.45 -2.83 -3.16
CA PHE A 118 7.76 -2.09 -4.39
C PHE A 118 9.07 -1.31 -4.27
N GLY A 119 9.80 -1.44 -3.17
CA GLY A 119 11.08 -0.78 -2.92
C GLY A 119 10.98 0.69 -2.48
N TYR A 120 9.82 1.17 -2.03
CA TYR A 120 9.70 2.54 -1.51
C TYR A 120 10.20 2.71 -0.07
N LYS A 121 10.36 1.61 0.68
CA LYS A 121 11.05 1.62 1.98
C LYS A 121 12.49 2.13 1.78
N ASN A 122 12.83 3.18 2.51
CA ASN A 122 14.13 3.82 2.48
C ASN A 122 15.18 2.88 3.10
N LEU A 123 16.01 2.32 2.25
CA LEU A 123 17.35 1.87 2.60
C LEU A 123 18.22 2.49 1.51
N ASP A 124 19.19 3.31 1.87
CA ASP A 124 19.94 4.20 0.98
C ASP A 124 20.09 3.70 -0.48
N VAL A 125 19.86 4.59 -1.45
CA VAL A 125 19.98 4.28 -2.88
C VAL A 125 21.47 4.02 -3.18
N THR A 126 21.86 2.75 -3.15
CA THR A 126 23.22 2.31 -3.53
C THR A 126 23.32 2.06 -5.03
N ASP A 127 24.54 2.17 -5.57
CA ASP A 127 24.83 1.83 -6.97
C ASP A 127 24.46 0.37 -7.30
N GLU A 128 24.55 -0.53 -6.32
CA GLU A 128 24.11 -1.93 -6.44
C GLU A 128 22.59 -2.03 -6.70
N LYS A 129 21.76 -1.28 -5.95
CA LYS A 129 20.30 -1.27 -6.14
C LYS A 129 19.92 -0.68 -7.51
N LEU A 130 20.62 0.38 -7.94
CA LEU A 130 20.42 0.98 -9.25
C LEU A 130 20.77 0.00 -10.37
N MET A 131 21.87 -0.74 -10.22
CA MET A 131 22.29 -1.77 -11.17
C MET A 131 21.31 -2.95 -11.22
N LYS A 132 20.81 -3.42 -10.06
CA LYS A 132 19.81 -4.49 -9.97
C LYS A 132 18.52 -4.11 -10.70
N LEU A 133 17.95 -2.93 -10.44
CA LEU A 133 16.75 -2.46 -11.14
C LEU A 133 16.96 -2.27 -12.65
N SER A 134 18.15 -1.87 -13.08
CA SER A 134 18.50 -1.79 -14.50
C SER A 134 18.43 -3.16 -15.17
N LYS A 135 18.94 -4.20 -14.50
CA LYS A 135 18.86 -5.59 -14.98
C LYS A 135 17.43 -6.12 -14.99
N GLU A 136 16.62 -5.82 -13.98
CA GLU A 136 15.22 -6.26 -13.91
C GLU A 136 14.35 -5.65 -15.03
N ASN A 137 14.71 -4.45 -15.51
CA ASN A 137 14.05 -3.77 -16.62
C ASN A 137 14.67 -4.05 -18.00
N TYR A 138 15.67 -4.94 -18.07
CA TYR A 138 16.45 -5.28 -19.28
C TYR A 138 15.58 -5.79 -20.44
N ASN A 139 14.47 -6.47 -20.16
CA ASN A 139 13.54 -6.92 -21.20
C ASN A 139 12.88 -5.76 -21.98
N ASN A 140 12.79 -4.57 -21.36
CA ASN A 140 12.29 -3.37 -22.01
C ASN A 140 13.38 -2.73 -22.92
N TYR A 141 14.65 -2.89 -22.56
CA TYR A 141 15.83 -2.48 -23.35
C TYR A 141 15.95 -3.31 -24.63
N ILE A 142 15.82 -4.64 -24.54
CA ILE A 142 15.81 -5.55 -25.71
C ILE A 142 14.71 -5.16 -26.71
N LYS A 143 13.58 -4.64 -26.23
CA LYS A 143 12.43 -4.27 -27.06
C LYS A 143 12.56 -2.93 -27.77
N ASN A 144 13.21 -1.94 -27.15
CA ASN A 144 13.23 -0.55 -27.63
C ASN A 144 14.59 -0.11 -28.22
N GLY A 145 15.62 -0.95 -28.15
CA GLY A 145 16.89 -0.75 -28.86
C GLY A 145 17.80 0.34 -28.30
N ASN A 146 17.42 1.04 -27.23
CA ASN A 146 18.33 1.92 -26.49
C ASN A 146 18.04 1.91 -24.99
N TYR A 147 19.10 2.11 -24.20
CA TYR A 147 19.08 2.73 -22.88
C TYR A 147 20.53 2.99 -22.43
N GLU A 148 21.01 4.23 -22.55
CA GLU A 148 22.27 4.65 -21.92
C GLU A 148 21.98 5.12 -20.49
N LEU A 149 22.51 4.41 -19.51
CA LEU A 149 22.67 4.94 -18.17
C LEU A 149 24.15 4.97 -17.82
N ASP A 150 24.83 6.03 -18.24
CA ASP A 150 26.10 6.41 -17.65
C ASP A 150 25.83 6.99 -16.25
N TRP A 151 25.84 6.12 -15.25
CA TRP A 151 25.61 6.50 -13.86
C TRP A 151 26.78 7.29 -13.26
N LYS A 152 28.00 7.15 -13.81
CA LYS A 152 29.22 7.72 -13.21
C LYS A 152 29.21 9.25 -13.19
N ASN A 153 28.51 9.86 -14.14
CA ASN A 153 28.43 11.32 -14.30
C ASN A 153 27.14 11.96 -13.75
N LYS A 154 26.23 11.18 -13.14
CA LYS A 154 24.98 11.69 -12.58
C LYS A 154 25.09 12.05 -11.11
N THR A 155 24.47 13.18 -10.76
CA THR A 155 24.26 13.64 -9.38
C THR A 155 23.36 12.65 -8.60
N ILE A 156 23.41 12.71 -7.26
CA ILE A 156 22.59 11.86 -6.39
C ILE A 156 21.10 12.13 -6.62
N GLU A 157 20.75 13.38 -6.90
CA GLU A 157 19.41 13.86 -7.19
C GLU A 157 18.87 13.22 -8.49
N GLU A 158 19.66 13.22 -9.56
CA GLU A 158 19.31 12.59 -10.83
C GLU A 158 19.16 11.06 -10.70
N ARG A 159 20.06 10.43 -9.93
CA ARG A 159 19.98 8.99 -9.65
C ARG A 159 18.70 8.65 -8.89
N THR A 160 18.37 9.44 -7.87
CA THR A 160 17.17 9.29 -7.04
C THR A 160 15.89 9.51 -7.86
N ALA A 161 15.87 10.52 -8.72
CA ALA A 161 14.73 10.79 -9.60
C ALA A 161 14.49 9.63 -10.58
N GLN A 162 15.55 9.11 -11.20
CA GLN A 162 15.46 7.96 -12.11
C GLN A 162 15.03 6.68 -11.37
N TYR A 163 15.54 6.45 -10.16
CA TYR A 163 15.13 5.33 -9.32
C TYR A 163 13.62 5.35 -9.05
N ARG A 164 13.09 6.48 -8.58
CA ARG A 164 11.65 6.65 -8.32
C ARG A 164 10.80 6.45 -9.57
N LYS A 165 11.26 6.92 -10.73
CA LYS A 165 10.60 6.68 -12.02
C LYS A 165 10.53 5.19 -12.34
N ASN A 166 11.60 4.44 -12.11
CA ASN A 166 11.62 2.99 -12.32
C ASN A 166 10.66 2.27 -11.37
N LEU A 167 10.64 2.65 -10.08
CA LEU A 167 9.67 2.09 -9.13
C LEU A 167 8.23 2.34 -9.59
N SER A 168 7.90 3.57 -10.00
CA SER A 168 6.57 3.91 -10.53
C SER A 168 6.17 3.04 -11.73
N LEU A 169 7.10 2.78 -12.65
CA LEU A 169 6.88 1.90 -13.81
C LEU A 169 6.65 0.45 -13.38
N ASN A 170 7.42 -0.05 -12.41
CA ASN A 170 7.26 -1.40 -11.87
C ASN A 170 5.87 -1.59 -11.24
N VAL A 171 5.43 -0.64 -10.41
CA VAL A 171 4.08 -0.68 -9.81
C VAL A 171 3.00 -0.66 -10.89
N LYS A 172 3.12 0.21 -11.90
CA LYS A 172 2.15 0.29 -12.99
C LYS A 172 2.06 -1.02 -13.77
N LYS A 173 3.20 -1.67 -14.03
CA LYS A 173 3.25 -2.99 -14.69
C LYS A 173 2.58 -4.05 -13.82
N TRP A 174 2.96 -4.14 -12.55
CA TRP A 174 2.37 -5.08 -11.59
C TRP A 174 0.85 -4.91 -11.51
N TRP A 175 0.35 -3.68 -11.47
CA TRP A 175 -1.10 -3.42 -11.41
C TRP A 175 -1.83 -3.85 -12.68
N LYS A 176 -1.23 -3.68 -13.86
CA LYS A 176 -1.82 -4.15 -15.12
C LYS A 176 -1.97 -5.67 -15.14
N GLU A 177 -1.02 -6.39 -14.55
CA GLU A 177 -0.98 -7.86 -14.51
C GLU A 177 -1.92 -8.43 -13.43
N ASN A 178 -1.98 -7.79 -12.26
CA ASN A 178 -2.66 -8.34 -11.07
C ASN A 178 -4.00 -7.67 -10.74
N GLY A 179 -4.19 -6.41 -11.15
CA GLY A 179 -5.27 -5.54 -10.66
C GLY A 179 -6.67 -6.08 -10.93
N LYS A 180 -6.89 -6.87 -12.00
CA LYS A 180 -8.20 -7.49 -12.26
C LYS A 180 -8.61 -8.46 -11.14
N LYS A 181 -7.69 -9.32 -10.70
CA LYS A 181 -7.92 -10.36 -9.70
C LYS A 181 -7.64 -9.90 -8.27
N TRP A 182 -6.97 -8.76 -8.12
CA TRP A 182 -6.56 -8.25 -6.82
C TRP A 182 -7.76 -8.00 -5.89
N ASN A 183 -7.65 -8.52 -4.68
CA ASN A 183 -8.37 -8.10 -3.49
C ASN A 183 -7.43 -8.21 -2.28
N ARG A 184 -7.79 -7.57 -1.16
CA ARG A 184 -6.89 -7.46 -0.01
C ARG A 184 -6.66 -8.81 0.70
N ILE A 185 -7.66 -9.71 0.71
CA ILE A 185 -7.52 -11.06 1.28
C ILE A 185 -6.51 -11.89 0.48
N SER A 186 -6.61 -11.89 -0.86
CA SER A 186 -5.65 -12.60 -1.71
C SER A 186 -4.25 -12.04 -1.55
N ALA A 187 -4.11 -10.72 -1.37
CA ALA A 187 -2.83 -10.07 -1.15
C ALA A 187 -2.19 -10.48 0.19
N ILE A 188 -3.00 -10.61 1.26
CA ILE A 188 -2.55 -11.13 2.56
C ILE A 188 -2.01 -12.55 2.41
N LYS A 189 -2.77 -13.45 1.77
CA LYS A 189 -2.36 -14.85 1.58
C LYS A 189 -1.07 -14.94 0.76
N GLU A 190 -1.00 -14.21 -0.36
CA GLU A 190 0.19 -14.17 -1.22
C GLU A 190 1.43 -13.63 -0.49
N ALA A 191 1.27 -12.61 0.35
CA ALA A 191 2.38 -12.05 1.11
C ALA A 191 2.88 -13.00 2.21
N LEU A 192 1.98 -13.70 2.90
CA LEU A 192 2.34 -14.74 3.87
C LEU A 192 3.06 -15.91 3.21
N GLU A 193 2.67 -16.31 2.00
CA GLU A 193 3.33 -17.38 1.24
C GLU A 193 4.67 -16.94 0.61
N SER A 194 5.04 -15.66 0.72
CA SER A 194 6.25 -15.13 0.11
C SER A 194 7.50 -15.35 0.98
N ASN A 195 8.66 -15.46 0.34
CA ASN A 195 9.96 -15.44 1.02
C ASN A 195 10.45 -14.00 1.31
N ASN A 196 9.62 -12.98 1.14
CA ASN A 196 9.99 -11.58 1.40
C ASN A 196 9.53 -11.17 2.81
N GLU A 197 10.49 -10.98 3.70
CA GLU A 197 10.30 -10.62 5.10
C GLU A 197 9.51 -9.32 5.29
N ASN A 198 9.72 -8.32 4.42
CA ASN A 198 8.97 -7.06 4.48
C ASN A 198 7.49 -7.29 4.25
N ARG A 199 7.13 -8.12 3.26
CA ARG A 199 5.74 -8.43 2.92
C ARG A 199 5.05 -9.17 4.07
N VAL A 200 5.74 -10.16 4.64
CA VAL A 200 5.26 -10.95 5.78
C VAL A 200 5.08 -10.05 7.01
N SER A 201 6.06 -9.21 7.32
CA SER A 201 6.00 -8.25 8.43
C SER A 201 4.85 -7.25 8.28
N ASP A 202 4.65 -6.69 7.07
CA ASP A 202 3.55 -5.76 6.79
C ASP A 202 2.18 -6.42 6.98
N VAL A 203 2.04 -7.71 6.63
CA VAL A 203 0.82 -8.48 6.93
C VAL A 203 0.60 -8.61 8.44
N PHE A 204 1.61 -9.02 9.21
CA PHE A 204 1.45 -9.18 10.67
C PHE A 204 1.12 -7.86 11.36
N GLN A 205 1.78 -6.77 10.96
CA GLN A 205 1.45 -5.42 11.44
C GLN A 205 -0.02 -5.08 11.16
N TYR A 206 -0.50 -5.36 9.94
CA TYR A 206 -1.90 -5.11 9.59
C TYR A 206 -2.88 -6.01 10.35
N LEU A 207 -2.59 -7.31 10.49
CA LEU A 207 -3.47 -8.23 11.22
C LEU A 207 -3.59 -7.86 12.70
N ARG A 208 -2.53 -7.34 13.33
CA ARG A 208 -2.51 -6.98 14.76
C ARG A 208 -3.00 -5.55 15.03
N TYR A 209 -2.61 -4.60 14.19
CA TYR A 209 -2.79 -3.17 14.45
C TYR A 209 -3.52 -2.42 13.34
N GLY A 210 -3.97 -3.11 12.30
CA GLY A 210 -4.69 -2.50 11.19
C GLY A 210 -5.94 -1.76 11.68
N GLU A 211 -6.13 -0.56 11.13
CA GLU A 211 -7.26 0.30 11.49
C GLU A 211 -8.24 0.53 10.34
N SER A 212 -7.90 0.07 9.15
CA SER A 212 -8.78 0.09 7.97
C SER A 212 -9.42 -1.28 7.78
N LYS A 213 -10.64 -1.31 7.27
CA LYS A 213 -11.33 -2.58 6.98
C LYS A 213 -10.63 -3.40 5.88
N CYS A 214 -10.76 -4.73 5.96
CA CYS A 214 -10.51 -5.65 4.86
C CYS A 214 -11.85 -6.21 4.38
N ASP A 215 -12.27 -5.88 3.16
CA ASP A 215 -13.60 -6.26 2.68
C ASP A 215 -13.71 -7.79 2.62
N ASN A 216 -14.79 -8.34 3.19
CA ASN A 216 -15.06 -9.77 3.31
C ASN A 216 -14.13 -10.57 4.24
N LEU A 217 -13.23 -9.93 4.99
CA LEU A 217 -12.41 -10.64 5.97
C LEU A 217 -13.25 -10.92 7.23
N THR A 218 -13.92 -12.07 7.26
CA THR A 218 -14.66 -12.51 8.45
C THR A 218 -13.76 -13.32 9.39
N VAL A 219 -14.22 -13.56 10.62
CA VAL A 219 -13.55 -14.46 11.57
C VAL A 219 -13.37 -15.86 10.97
N GLU A 220 -14.35 -16.34 10.21
CA GLU A 220 -14.31 -17.64 9.56
C GLU A 220 -13.24 -17.68 8.46
N ILE A 221 -13.19 -16.68 7.58
CA ILE A 221 -12.14 -16.57 6.55
C ILE A 221 -10.75 -16.52 7.21
N TYR A 222 -10.59 -15.74 8.28
CA TYR A 222 -9.33 -15.73 9.01
C TYR A 222 -8.95 -17.11 9.55
N LYS A 223 -9.87 -17.79 10.24
CA LYS A 223 -9.62 -19.10 10.85
C LYS A 223 -9.36 -20.20 9.83
N ASN A 224 -10.09 -20.21 8.72
CA ASN A 224 -10.08 -21.31 7.76
C ASN A 224 -9.07 -21.11 6.63
N GLU A 225 -8.73 -19.87 6.28
CA GLU A 225 -7.85 -19.59 5.14
C GLU A 225 -6.52 -18.94 5.50
N ILE A 226 -6.47 -18.04 6.48
CA ILE A 226 -5.25 -17.26 6.81
C ILE A 226 -4.45 -17.93 7.92
N LYS A 227 -5.11 -18.32 9.01
CA LYS A 227 -4.46 -18.94 10.18
C LYS A 227 -3.69 -20.21 9.81
N PRO A 228 -4.16 -21.12 8.92
CA PRO A 228 -3.37 -22.28 8.51
C PRO A 228 -2.04 -21.91 7.84
N ILE A 229 -2.01 -20.82 7.05
CA ILE A 229 -0.78 -20.33 6.41
C ILE A 229 0.20 -19.83 7.48
N ILE A 230 -0.29 -19.08 8.47
CA ILE A 230 0.52 -18.61 9.61
C ILE A 230 1.12 -19.78 10.40
N LEU A 231 0.35 -20.86 10.62
CA LEU A 231 0.84 -22.06 11.30
C LEU A 231 1.91 -22.79 10.47
N ALA A 232 1.74 -22.87 9.14
CA ALA A 232 2.75 -23.42 8.26
C ALA A 232 4.05 -22.58 8.30
N LEU A 233 3.91 -21.24 8.26
CA LEU A 233 5.03 -20.29 8.40
C LEU A 233 5.77 -20.46 9.71
N LYS A 234 5.08 -20.71 10.82
CA LYS A 234 5.70 -20.96 12.13
C LYS A 234 6.73 -22.09 12.05
N THR A 235 6.43 -23.12 11.28
CA THR A 235 7.29 -24.30 11.11
C THR A 235 8.44 -24.05 10.15
N ALA A 236 8.20 -23.28 9.08
CA ALA A 236 9.13 -23.09 7.98
C ALA A 236 10.12 -21.93 8.18
N ASN A 237 9.71 -20.86 8.83
CA ASN A 237 10.50 -19.64 9.00
C ASN A 237 11.40 -19.75 10.25
N LYS A 238 12.63 -19.24 10.21
CA LYS A 238 13.56 -19.26 11.35
C LYS A 238 13.98 -17.88 11.84
N LEU A 239 13.44 -16.82 11.24
CA LEU A 239 13.78 -15.44 11.59
C LEU A 239 13.10 -15.08 12.91
N PRO A 240 13.87 -14.68 13.94
CA PRO A 240 13.33 -14.40 15.27
C PRO A 240 12.21 -13.37 15.26
N GLU A 241 12.37 -12.27 14.51
CA GLU A 241 11.39 -11.19 14.45
C GLU A 241 10.04 -11.65 13.88
N ILE A 242 10.08 -12.48 12.82
CA ILE A 242 8.86 -13.05 12.23
C ILE A 242 8.23 -14.09 13.15
N GLN A 243 9.05 -14.89 13.85
CA GLN A 243 8.55 -15.86 14.83
C GLN A 243 7.82 -15.17 15.99
N GLU A 244 8.36 -14.08 16.52
CA GLU A 244 7.70 -13.28 17.56
C GLU A 244 6.33 -12.76 17.08
N GLN A 245 6.26 -12.21 15.86
CA GLN A 245 4.98 -11.74 15.30
C GLN A 245 3.95 -12.87 15.13
N ILE A 246 4.41 -14.06 14.71
CA ILE A 246 3.58 -15.27 14.59
C ILE A 246 3.01 -15.68 15.95
N GLU A 247 3.83 -15.67 17.00
CA GLU A 247 3.38 -16.03 18.34
C GLU A 247 2.35 -15.05 18.87
N LEU A 248 2.61 -13.76 18.70
CA LEU A 248 1.70 -12.70 19.15
C LEU A 248 0.33 -12.79 18.46
N ILE A 249 0.27 -12.94 17.12
CA ILE A 249 -1.01 -13.02 16.41
C ILE A 249 -1.79 -14.30 16.75
N LEU A 250 -1.10 -15.40 17.07
CA LEU A 250 -1.75 -16.65 17.45
C LEU A 250 -2.36 -16.60 18.87
N VAL A 251 -1.84 -15.73 19.74
CA VAL A 251 -2.34 -15.50 21.11
C VAL A 251 -3.38 -14.37 21.15
N GLU A 252 -3.05 -13.20 20.60
CA GLU A 252 -3.85 -11.97 20.69
C GLU A 252 -5.06 -11.96 19.74
N SER A 253 -5.08 -12.85 18.74
CA SER A 253 -6.02 -12.90 17.63
C SER A 253 -5.96 -11.66 16.71
N VAL A 254 -6.69 -11.72 15.59
CA VAL A 254 -6.74 -10.64 14.60
C VAL A 254 -7.51 -9.43 15.10
N ASN A 255 -7.06 -8.23 14.76
CA ASN A 255 -7.68 -6.97 15.17
C ASN A 255 -9.14 -6.89 14.69
N SER A 256 -10.07 -6.60 15.60
CA SER A 256 -11.49 -6.53 15.25
C SER A 256 -11.83 -5.40 14.28
N LYS A 257 -11.04 -4.32 14.23
CA LYS A 257 -11.23 -3.18 13.31
C LYS A 257 -11.08 -3.57 11.83
N ILE A 258 -10.30 -4.61 11.54
CA ILE A 258 -10.08 -5.04 10.15
C ILE A 258 -11.10 -6.07 9.67
N LEU A 259 -11.89 -6.64 10.60
CA LEU A 259 -12.88 -7.66 10.30
C LEU A 259 -14.16 -7.05 9.73
N ASP A 260 -14.70 -7.72 8.72
CA ASP A 260 -16.03 -7.42 8.20
C ASP A 260 -17.10 -8.07 9.08
N LEU A 261 -17.60 -7.29 10.03
CA LEU A 261 -18.64 -7.71 10.97
C LEU A 261 -20.06 -7.64 10.39
N SER A 262 -20.23 -7.10 9.17
CA SER A 262 -21.55 -6.92 8.55
C SER A 262 -22.26 -8.23 8.19
N LYS A 263 -21.52 -9.34 8.19
CA LYS A 263 -22.02 -10.69 7.87
C LYS A 263 -22.23 -11.60 9.09
N VAL A 264 -22.12 -11.06 10.30
CA VAL A 264 -22.45 -11.76 11.55
C VAL A 264 -23.90 -11.42 11.90
N GLN A 265 -24.85 -11.98 11.13
CA GLN A 265 -26.28 -12.00 11.44
C GLN A 265 -26.83 -13.40 11.24
#